data_AF-A0A5C4QWQ2-F1
#
_entry.id   AF-A0A5C4QWQ2-F1
#
_cell.length_a   1.000
_cell.length_b   1.000
_cell.length_c   1.000
_cell.angle_alpha   90.00
_cell.angle_beta   90.00
_cell.angle_gamma   90.00
#
_symmetry.space_group_name_H-M   'P 1'
#
loop_
_entity.id
_entity.type
_entity.pdbx_description
1 polymer ?
#
loop_
_entity_poly.entity_id
_entity_poly.type
_entity_poly.pdbx_seq_one_letter_code
_entity_poly.pdbx_strand_id
1 'polypeptide(L)'
;MATNGSTSFGFNASWNSSSNPAPTSFTLNNVACTGGTTPTTPPPGPGGCTATVTVNQWTGGFVANVRVTAGSSALNGWTVTIALPSGVTVTNAWSADRSGNTGTTNFRNVAYNGQVGAGQSTEFGFQANGTAGTLTPTCAAG
;
A
#
# COMPACT_ATOMS: atom_id res chain seq x y z
N MET A 1 -11.76 -14.32 -7.63
CA MET A 1 -10.39 -14.91 -7.61
C MET A 1 -9.79 -14.60 -6.26
N ALA A 2 -9.11 -15.55 -5.62
CA ALA A 2 -8.45 -15.30 -4.34
C ALA A 2 -7.24 -14.36 -4.53
N THR A 3 -6.83 -13.68 -3.45
CA THR A 3 -5.61 -12.86 -3.41
C THR A 3 -4.39 -13.71 -3.84
N ASN A 4 -3.59 -13.24 -4.83
CA ASN A 4 -2.50 -13.96 -5.54
C ASN A 4 -2.90 -15.07 -6.53
N GLY A 5 -4.18 -15.21 -6.87
CA GLY A 5 -4.57 -16.12 -7.95
C GLY A 5 -4.02 -15.63 -9.29
N SER A 6 -3.12 -16.39 -9.93
CA SER A 6 -2.84 -16.20 -11.35
C SER A 6 -3.91 -16.94 -12.14
N THR A 7 -4.66 -16.22 -12.96
CA THR A 7 -5.53 -16.86 -13.95
C THR A 7 -4.97 -16.57 -15.32
N SER A 8 -4.57 -17.62 -16.03
CA SER A 8 -4.18 -17.50 -17.42
C SER A 8 -5.45 -17.40 -18.26
N PHE A 9 -5.67 -16.25 -18.88
CA PHE A 9 -6.69 -16.09 -19.91
C PHE A 9 -5.97 -16.00 -21.26
N GLY A 10 -6.41 -16.82 -22.20
CA GLY A 10 -5.92 -16.75 -23.58
C GLY A 10 -6.58 -15.61 -24.33
N PHE A 11 -5.89 -15.08 -25.33
CA PHE A 11 -6.50 -14.22 -26.35
C PHE A 11 -6.75 -15.08 -27.59
N ASN A 12 -7.99 -15.18 -28.05
CA ASN A 12 -8.30 -15.82 -29.33
C ASN A 12 -8.36 -14.74 -30.41
N ALA A 13 -7.26 -14.56 -31.15
CA ALA A 13 -7.21 -13.62 -32.27
C ALA A 13 -7.51 -14.35 -33.57
N SER A 14 -8.46 -13.85 -34.37
CA SER A 14 -8.66 -14.28 -35.76
C SER A 14 -8.03 -13.25 -36.69
N TRP A 15 -7.19 -13.70 -37.62
CA TRP A 15 -6.44 -12.85 -38.55
C TRP A 15 -6.87 -13.10 -40.00
N ASN A 16 -7.08 -12.04 -40.77
CA ASN A 16 -7.61 -12.06 -42.14
C ASN A 16 -6.59 -11.60 -43.20
N SER A 17 -5.30 -11.75 -42.92
CA SER A 17 -4.20 -11.49 -43.86
C SER A 17 -3.93 -10.05 -44.30
N SER A 18 -4.51 -9.03 -43.67
CA SER A 18 -4.37 -7.63 -44.12
C SER A 18 -3.45 -6.75 -43.25
N SER A 19 -3.50 -6.87 -41.91
CA SER A 19 -2.57 -6.20 -40.97
C SER A 19 -2.74 -6.78 -39.57
N ASN A 20 -1.66 -6.87 -38.78
CA ASN A 20 -1.66 -7.35 -37.39
C ASN A 20 -0.92 -6.36 -36.47
N PRO A 21 -1.50 -5.18 -36.17
CA PRO A 21 -0.89 -4.23 -35.25
C PRO A 21 -0.92 -4.76 -33.81
N ALA A 22 0.13 -4.49 -33.04
CA ALA A 22 0.17 -4.86 -31.63
C ALA A 22 -0.95 -4.13 -30.86
N PRO A 23 -1.73 -4.83 -30.00
CA PRO A 23 -2.74 -4.18 -29.17
C PRO A 23 -2.07 -3.21 -28.19
N THR A 24 -2.55 -1.97 -28.14
CA THR A 24 -1.99 -0.90 -27.30
C THR A 24 -2.75 -0.67 -26.00
N SER A 25 -3.89 -1.33 -25.79
CA SER A 25 -4.70 -1.18 -24.58
C SER A 25 -5.49 -2.43 -24.24
N PHE A 26 -5.63 -2.72 -22.94
CA PHE A 26 -6.49 -3.77 -22.42
C PHE A 26 -7.31 -3.25 -21.23
N THR A 27 -8.56 -3.70 -21.12
CA THR A 27 -9.45 -3.33 -20.02
C THR A 27 -9.99 -4.58 -19.33
N LEU A 28 -9.96 -4.62 -17.99
CA LEU A 28 -10.62 -5.65 -17.18
C LEU A 28 -11.78 -5.00 -16.42
N ASN A 29 -13.01 -5.50 -16.59
CA ASN A 29 -14.22 -4.93 -15.97
C ASN A 29 -14.35 -3.41 -16.20
N ASN A 30 -14.17 -2.95 -17.44
CA ASN A 30 -14.17 -1.53 -17.84
C ASN A 30 -13.08 -0.64 -17.23
N VAL A 31 -12.09 -1.22 -16.54
CA VAL A 31 -10.92 -0.49 -16.02
C VAL A 31 -9.73 -0.71 -16.94
N ALA A 32 -9.15 0.38 -17.45
CA ALA A 32 -7.95 0.33 -18.27
C ALA A 32 -6.73 -0.09 -17.44
N CYS A 33 -6.03 -1.10 -17.92
CA CYS A 33 -4.74 -1.44 -17.36
C CYS A 33 -3.67 -0.62 -18.09
N THR A 34 -3.23 0.46 -17.45
CA THR A 34 -2.45 1.55 -18.05
C THR A 34 -0.94 1.41 -17.93
N GLY A 35 -0.44 0.31 -17.35
CA GLY A 35 1.00 0.10 -17.16
C GLY A 35 1.69 1.14 -16.26
N GLY A 36 0.96 1.91 -15.44
CA GLY A 36 1.47 3.03 -14.63
C GLY A 36 1.10 3.00 -13.14
N THR A 37 2.09 2.60 -12.33
CA THR A 37 2.62 3.13 -11.04
C THR A 37 1.73 3.64 -9.89
N THR A 38 0.84 2.82 -9.34
CA THR A 38 0.67 2.83 -7.87
C THR A 38 1.51 1.68 -7.30
N PRO A 39 2.40 1.87 -6.32
CA PRO A 39 3.02 0.75 -5.64
C PRO A 39 1.92 -0.01 -4.89
N THR A 40 1.37 -1.04 -5.52
CA THR A 40 0.74 -2.12 -4.77
C THR A 40 1.88 -2.98 -4.29
N THR A 41 2.27 -2.82 -3.03
CA THR A 41 3.11 -3.78 -2.32
C THR A 41 2.57 -5.19 -2.68
N PRO A 42 3.43 -6.14 -3.11
CA PRO A 42 2.99 -7.49 -3.43
C PRO A 42 2.06 -7.98 -2.32
N PRO A 43 0.95 -8.66 -2.64
CA PRO A 43 0.14 -9.22 -1.59
C PRO A 43 1.07 -10.07 -0.72
N PRO A 44 0.99 -9.96 0.60
CA PRO A 44 1.99 -10.54 1.46
C PRO A 44 1.99 -12.05 1.20
N GLY A 45 3.18 -12.67 1.27
CA GLY A 45 3.25 -14.12 1.35
C GLY A 45 2.32 -14.63 2.47
N PRO A 46 1.90 -15.91 2.44
CA PRO A 46 1.02 -16.45 3.47
C PRO A 46 1.54 -16.09 4.86
N GLY A 47 0.79 -15.25 5.59
CA GLY A 47 1.15 -14.74 6.91
C GLY A 47 1.65 -13.29 7.03
N GLY A 48 1.78 -12.52 5.93
CA GLY A 48 2.19 -11.11 6.02
C GLY A 48 1.05 -10.10 6.12
N CYS A 49 1.38 -8.80 6.12
CA CYS A 49 0.42 -7.69 6.17
C CYS A 49 0.64 -6.69 5.02
N THR A 50 -0.41 -5.98 4.63
CA THR A 50 -0.32 -4.85 3.70
C THR A 50 -0.57 -3.54 4.44
N ALA A 51 -0.04 -2.45 3.90
CA ALA A 51 -0.35 -1.11 4.36
C ALA A 51 -0.73 -0.24 3.16
N THR A 52 -1.78 0.57 3.31
CA THR A 52 -2.20 1.57 2.33
C THR A 52 -2.29 2.92 3.01
N VAL A 53 -1.89 3.98 2.32
CA VAL A 53 -1.84 5.34 2.87
C VAL A 53 -2.75 6.28 2.10
N THR A 54 -3.52 7.07 2.84
CA THR A 54 -4.34 8.17 2.34
C THR A 54 -3.81 9.47 2.94
N VAL A 55 -3.57 10.47 2.11
CA VAL A 55 -2.97 11.74 2.53
C VAL A 55 -4.01 12.86 2.40
N ASN A 56 -4.17 13.64 3.47
CA ASN A 56 -4.86 14.92 3.45
C ASN A 56 -3.83 16.05 3.63
N GLN A 57 -3.54 16.77 2.55
CA GLN A 57 -2.46 17.76 2.49
C GLN A 57 -2.98 19.20 2.52
N TRP A 58 -2.21 20.10 3.13
CA TRP A 58 -2.36 21.54 3.06
C TRP A 58 -1.00 22.22 2.80
N THR A 59 -0.97 23.54 2.73
CA THR A 59 0.27 24.30 2.53
C THR A 59 1.22 24.09 3.70
N GLY A 60 2.35 23.43 3.44
CA GLY A 60 3.42 23.21 4.42
C GLY A 60 3.26 21.99 5.33
N GLY A 61 2.20 21.18 5.16
CA GLY A 61 2.04 19.96 5.94
C GLY A 61 0.94 19.02 5.43
N PHE A 62 0.87 17.84 6.04
CA PHE A 62 -0.14 16.85 5.73
C PHE A 62 -0.44 15.94 6.93
N VAL A 63 -1.63 15.34 6.91
CA VAL A 63 -1.97 14.16 7.70
C VAL A 63 -1.97 12.96 6.78
N ALA A 64 -1.26 11.90 7.17
CA ALA A 64 -1.32 10.60 6.53
C ALA A 64 -2.07 9.63 7.44
N ASN A 65 -3.08 8.98 6.87
CA ASN A 65 -3.81 7.89 7.48
C ASN A 65 -3.37 6.58 6.82
N VAL A 66 -2.95 5.61 7.63
CA VAL A 66 -2.36 4.37 7.17
C VAL A 66 -3.20 3.20 7.68
N ARG A 67 -3.81 2.48 6.74
CA ARG A 67 -4.58 1.28 7.00
C ARG A 67 -3.69 0.06 6.84
N VAL A 68 -3.56 -0.71 7.93
CA VAL A 68 -2.84 -1.99 7.98
C VAL A 68 -3.84 -3.12 7.86
N THR A 69 -3.62 -4.05 6.93
CA THR A 69 -4.50 -5.20 6.72
C THR A 69 -3.73 -6.49 6.88
N ALA A 70 -4.24 -7.38 7.71
CA ALA A 70 -3.70 -8.72 7.87
C ALA A 70 -3.97 -9.54 6.61
N GLY A 71 -3.00 -10.34 6.19
CA GLY A 71 -3.17 -11.31 5.11
C GLY A 71 -4.02 -12.51 5.55
N SER A 72 -3.62 -13.70 5.12
CA SER A 72 -4.32 -14.96 5.46
C SER A 72 -4.10 -15.44 6.90
N SER A 73 -3.25 -14.78 7.67
CA SER A 73 -3.01 -15.09 9.09
C SER A 73 -3.24 -13.86 9.95
N ALA A 74 -3.66 -14.07 11.20
CA ALA A 74 -3.78 -12.99 12.16
C ALA A 74 -2.40 -12.39 12.50
N LEU A 75 -2.36 -11.09 12.72
CA LEU A 75 -1.19 -10.37 13.21
C LEU A 75 -1.22 -10.34 14.73
N ASN A 76 -0.09 -10.62 15.37
CA ASN A 76 0.10 -10.39 16.81
C ASN A 76 0.80 -9.07 17.12
N GLY A 77 1.37 -8.46 16.10
CA GLY A 77 1.91 -7.12 16.06
C GLY A 77 2.18 -6.75 14.61
N TRP A 78 2.38 -5.46 14.37
CA TRP A 78 2.74 -4.98 13.05
C TRP A 78 3.70 -3.80 13.16
N THR A 79 4.57 -3.70 12.16
CA THR A 79 5.45 -2.55 11.96
C THR A 79 5.31 -2.09 10.52
N VAL A 80 4.99 -0.82 10.32
CA VAL A 80 4.97 -0.17 9.01
C VAL A 80 6.19 0.72 8.88
N THR A 81 6.97 0.52 7.82
CA THR A 81 8.11 1.37 7.48
C THR A 81 7.72 2.26 6.31
N ILE A 82 8.01 3.56 6.42
CA ILE A 82 7.71 4.55 5.38
C ILE A 82 8.98 5.36 5.12
N ALA A 83 9.42 5.40 3.86
CA ALA A 83 10.46 6.32 3.42
C ALA A 83 9.81 7.69 3.14
N LEU A 84 10.12 8.68 3.98
CA LEU A 84 9.62 10.03 3.82
C LEU A 84 10.45 10.79 2.78
N PRO A 85 9.83 11.60 1.89
CA PRO A 85 10.56 12.46 0.98
C PRO A 85 11.48 13.44 1.71
N SER A 86 12.52 13.91 1.02
CA SER A 86 13.40 14.97 1.55
C SER A 86 12.59 16.22 1.89
N GLY A 87 12.85 16.79 3.07
CA GLY A 87 12.12 17.97 3.56
C GLY A 87 10.80 17.66 4.28
N VAL A 88 10.40 16.38 4.35
CA VAL A 88 9.28 15.94 5.20
C VAL A 88 9.78 15.60 6.60
N THR A 89 9.09 16.11 7.63
CA THR A 89 9.38 15.80 9.02
C THR A 89 8.11 15.46 9.78
N VAL A 90 8.04 14.26 10.37
CA VAL A 90 6.89 13.84 11.18
C VAL A 90 6.90 14.61 12.50
N THR A 91 5.80 15.28 12.79
CA THR A 91 5.59 16.07 14.01
C THR A 91 4.77 15.32 15.04
N ASN A 92 3.72 14.61 14.62
CA ASN A 92 2.84 13.88 15.53
C ASN A 92 2.45 12.51 14.97
N ALA A 93 2.11 11.56 15.84
CA ALA A 93 1.60 10.24 15.47
C ALA A 93 0.59 9.75 16.51
N TRP A 94 -0.39 8.95 16.09
CA TRP A 94 -1.40 8.35 16.97
C TRP A 94 -1.69 6.92 16.53
N SER A 95 -2.18 6.11 17.47
CA SER A 95 -2.41 4.67 17.26
C SER A 95 -1.16 3.89 16.81
N ALA A 96 0.04 4.46 16.96
CA ALA A 96 1.30 3.83 16.63
C ALA A 96 2.44 4.49 17.42
N ASP A 97 3.40 3.67 17.87
CA ASP A 97 4.69 4.12 18.35
C ASP A 97 5.61 4.41 17.17
N ARG A 98 6.12 5.63 17.08
CA ARG A 98 6.99 6.07 15.97
C ARG A 98 8.45 6.09 16.40
N SER A 99 9.33 5.51 15.58
CA SER A 99 10.79 5.71 15.68
C SER A 99 11.31 6.42 14.43
N GLY A 100 11.97 7.56 14.63
CA GLY A 100 12.41 8.46 13.56
C GLY A 100 11.43 9.59 13.28
N ASN A 101 11.91 10.63 12.59
CA ASN A 101 11.13 11.81 12.22
C ASN A 101 11.33 12.20 10.75
N THR A 102 12.40 11.74 10.11
CA THR A 102 12.79 12.07 8.73
C THR A 102 13.38 10.83 8.07
N GLY A 103 13.47 10.82 6.74
CA GLY A 103 13.97 9.67 5.99
C GLY A 103 13.12 8.41 6.25
N THR A 104 13.76 7.27 6.53
CA THR A 104 13.05 6.03 6.86
C THR A 104 12.51 6.08 8.28
N THR A 105 11.19 6.08 8.41
CA THR A 105 10.48 6.12 9.69
C THR A 105 9.68 4.84 9.90
N ASN A 106 9.75 4.28 11.12
CA ASN A 106 9.02 3.08 11.48
C ASN A 106 7.88 3.42 12.44
N PHE A 107 6.73 2.80 12.21
CA PHE A 107 5.51 2.91 13.00
C PHE A 107 5.12 1.52 13.47
N ARG A 108 5.18 1.28 14.77
CA ARG A 108 4.79 0.02 15.40
C ARG A 108 3.40 0.16 16.03
N ASN A 109 2.63 -0.91 16.03
CA ASN A 109 1.37 -0.95 16.76
C ASN A 109 1.54 -0.59 18.25
N VAL A 110 0.50 0.02 18.82
CA VAL A 110 0.35 0.14 20.28
C VAL A 110 -0.39 -1.10 20.82
N ALA A 111 -0.49 -1.23 22.14
CA ALA A 111 -1.00 -2.45 22.78
C ALA A 111 -2.41 -2.87 22.30
N TYR A 112 -3.32 -1.92 22.08
CA TYR A 112 -4.71 -2.25 21.75
C TYR A 112 -4.96 -2.60 20.28
N ASN A 113 -4.04 -2.28 19.37
CA ASN A 113 -4.24 -2.47 17.92
C ASN A 113 -3.19 -3.36 17.25
N GLY A 114 -2.40 -4.10 18.04
CA GLY A 114 -1.46 -5.10 17.50
C GLY A 114 -2.11 -6.38 17.00
N GLN A 115 -3.22 -6.77 17.64
CA GLN A 115 -3.99 -7.96 17.30
C GLN A 115 -4.95 -7.63 16.14
N VAL A 116 -4.69 -8.21 14.97
CA VAL A 116 -5.55 -8.03 13.79
C VAL A 116 -5.88 -9.40 13.22
N GLY A 117 -7.16 -9.78 13.25
CA GLY A 117 -7.61 -11.05 12.68
C GLY A 117 -7.28 -11.19 11.20
N ALA A 118 -7.15 -12.42 10.68
CA ALA A 118 -6.89 -12.65 9.27
C ALA A 118 -7.92 -11.94 8.37
N GLY A 119 -7.47 -11.23 7.35
CA GLY A 119 -8.30 -10.41 6.46
C GLY A 119 -8.88 -9.13 7.08
N GLN A 120 -8.67 -8.89 8.38
CA GLN A 120 -9.13 -7.68 9.06
C GLN A 120 -8.10 -6.55 8.94
N SER A 121 -8.52 -5.35 9.30
CA SER A 121 -7.68 -4.16 9.25
C SER A 121 -7.69 -3.38 10.54
N THR A 122 -6.61 -2.64 10.75
CA THR A 122 -6.51 -1.57 11.74
C THR A 122 -5.91 -0.34 11.10
N GLU A 123 -5.92 0.78 11.80
CA GLU A 123 -5.53 2.06 11.24
C GLU A 123 -4.73 2.87 12.25
N PHE A 124 -3.73 3.59 11.73
CA PHE A 124 -2.99 4.60 12.47
C PHE A 124 -2.80 5.83 11.61
N GLY A 125 -2.31 6.91 12.22
CA GLY A 125 -2.01 8.10 11.45
C GLY A 125 -0.85 8.90 12.01
N PHE A 126 -0.34 9.77 11.17
CA PHE A 126 0.69 10.72 11.54
C PHE A 126 0.50 12.05 10.83
N GLN A 127 0.98 13.11 11.48
CA GLN A 127 1.08 14.44 10.92
C GLN A 127 2.55 14.73 10.62
N ALA A 128 2.80 15.32 9.47
CA ALA A 128 4.13 15.75 9.07
C ALA A 128 4.11 17.15 8.42
N ASN A 129 5.21 17.85 8.58
CA ASN A 129 5.48 19.09 7.84
C ASN A 129 6.13 18.74 6.50
N GLY A 130 5.92 19.58 5.48
CA GLY A 130 6.42 19.39 4.13
C GLY A 130 5.37 18.84 3.15
N THR A 131 5.84 18.37 1.99
CA THR A 131 5.01 17.84 0.90
C THR A 131 5.08 16.32 0.91
N ALA A 132 3.94 15.63 1.07
CA ALA A 132 3.89 14.18 1.26
C ALA A 132 4.52 13.38 0.11
N GLY A 133 4.45 13.89 -1.12
CA GLY A 133 4.90 13.17 -2.32
C GLY A 133 4.22 11.79 -2.43
N THR A 134 4.93 10.83 -3.02
CA THR A 134 4.51 9.43 -3.03
C THR A 134 5.06 8.72 -1.79
N LEU A 135 4.17 8.25 -0.92
CA LEU A 135 4.53 7.45 0.26
C LEU A 135 4.36 5.96 -0.04
N THR A 136 5.40 5.18 0.23
CA THR A 136 5.45 3.73 0.01
C THR A 136 5.53 2.97 1.34
N PRO A 137 4.39 2.69 1.99
CA PRO A 137 4.40 1.94 3.23
C PRO A 137 4.69 0.46 3.00
N THR A 138 5.65 -0.09 3.74
CA THR A 138 5.92 -1.53 3.80
C THR A 138 5.54 -2.06 5.17
N CYS A 139 4.68 -3.08 5.21
CA CYS A 139 4.22 -3.68 6.45
C CYS A 139 4.95 -5.00 6.72
N ALA A 140 5.38 -5.19 7.96
CA ALA A 140 5.92 -6.44 8.48
C ALA A 140 5.09 -6.91 9.68
N ALA A 141 4.72 -8.20 9.66
CA ALA A 141 4.12 -8.85 10.82
C ALA A 141 5.20 -8.99 11.92
N GLY A 142 4.81 -8.72 13.16
CA GLY A 142 5.65 -8.84 14.35
C GLY A 142 5.28 -10.00 15.26
#